data_AF-A0A0W0TCL7-F1
#
_entry.id   AF-A0A0W0TCL7-F1
#
_cell.length_a   1.000
_cell.length_b   1.000
_cell.length_c   1.000
_cell.angle_alpha   90.00
_cell.angle_beta   90.00
_cell.angle_gamma   90.00
#
_symmetry.space_group_name_H-M   'P 1'
#
loop_
_entity.id
_entity.type
_entity.pdbx_description
1 polymer ?
#
loop_
_entity_poly.entity_id
_entity_poly.type
_entity_poly.pdbx_seq_one_letter_code
_entity_poly.pdbx_strand_id
1 'polypeptide(L)'
;MNLQTIKSMDGKVEYVLLPVAAYQALRHQITEQLKQAKEDQEYEVFDPADYIDNPVALARIQAGITQEELARLMSVTQAYVSKIENQKKVTAKMMQKVTKAIPEK
;
A
#
# COMPACT_ATOMS: atom_id res chain seq x y z
N MET A 1 -2.92 -23.91 30.56
CA MET A 1 -2.16 -24.10 29.30
C MET A 1 -0.75 -23.59 29.55
N ASN A 2 0.28 -24.42 29.39
CA ASN A 2 1.67 -23.99 29.63
C ASN A 2 2.21 -23.39 28.33
N LEU A 3 2.29 -22.06 28.26
CA LEU A 3 2.68 -21.33 27.07
C LEU A 3 4.20 -21.18 27.05
N GLN A 4 4.86 -21.67 25.99
CA GLN A 4 6.29 -21.46 25.83
C GLN A 4 6.53 -20.05 25.31
N THR A 5 7.34 -19.28 26.04
CA THR A 5 7.64 -17.89 25.73
C THR A 5 9.10 -17.73 25.31
N ILE A 6 9.34 -16.85 24.34
CA ILE A 6 10.68 -16.40 23.96
C ILE A 6 10.87 -15.01 24.56
N LYS A 7 11.98 -14.80 25.25
CA LYS A 7 12.30 -13.54 25.92
C LYS A 7 13.32 -12.75 25.09
N SER A 8 13.19 -11.43 25.11
CA SER A 8 14.19 -10.48 24.60
C SER A 8 15.43 -10.46 25.50
N MET A 9 16.49 -9.78 25.06
CA MET A 9 17.76 -9.72 25.80
C MET A 9 17.66 -9.01 27.16
N ASP A 10 16.66 -8.14 27.34
CA ASP A 10 16.32 -7.49 28.61
C ASP A 10 15.41 -8.36 29.51
N GLY A 11 15.11 -9.60 29.09
CA GLY A 11 14.36 -10.57 29.86
C GLY A 11 12.84 -10.42 29.78
N LYS A 12 12.32 -9.47 29.00
CA LYS A 12 10.88 -9.33 28.76
C LYS A 12 10.38 -10.43 27.83
N VAL A 13 9.13 -10.85 28.00
CA VAL A 13 8.51 -11.81 27.08
C VAL A 13 8.16 -11.07 25.80
N GLU A 14 8.77 -11.49 24.68
CA GLU A 14 8.58 -10.86 23.38
C GLU A 14 7.65 -11.68 22.48
N TYR A 15 7.78 -13.01 22.51
CA TYR A 15 6.94 -13.91 21.73
C TYR A 15 6.40 -15.07 22.55
N VAL A 16 5.29 -15.65 22.10
CA VAL A 16 4.70 -16.87 22.64
C VAL A 16 4.47 -17.88 21.51
N LEU A 17 4.77 -19.14 21.77
CA LEU A 17 4.51 -20.23 20.84
C LEU A 17 3.08 -20.74 21.05
N LEU A 18 2.31 -20.75 19.96
CA LEU A 18 0.94 -21.23 19.92
C LEU A 18 0.84 -22.46 19.01
N PRO A 19 0.17 -23.55 19.46
CA PRO A 19 -0.22 -24.62 18.56
C PRO A 19 -1.04 -24.07 17.39
N VAL A 20 -0.80 -24.58 16.18
CA VAL A 20 -1.40 -24.06 14.94
C VAL A 20 -2.93 -24.00 15.02
N ALA A 21 -3.57 -25.02 15.58
CA ALA A 21 -5.02 -25.06 15.74
C ALA A 21 -5.54 -23.92 16.65
N ALA A 22 -4.82 -23.62 17.74
CA ALA A 22 -5.18 -22.53 18.64
C ALA A 22 -4.99 -21.16 17.97
N TYR A 23 -3.89 -20.98 17.22
CA TYR A 23 -3.67 -19.77 16.43
C TYR A 23 -4.77 -19.56 15.40
N GLN A 24 -5.13 -20.59 14.63
CA GLN A 24 -6.17 -20.49 13.60
C GLN A 24 -7.53 -20.13 14.20
N ALA A 25 -7.90 -20.73 15.34
CA ALA A 25 -9.14 -20.42 16.04
C ALA A 25 -9.18 -18.97 16.57
N LEU A 26 -8.05 -18.44 17.02
CA LEU A 26 -7.97 -17.12 17.64
C LEU A 26 -7.54 -16.00 16.67
N ARG A 27 -7.13 -16.34 15.45
CA ARG A 27 -6.51 -15.40 14.49
C ARG A 27 -7.35 -14.15 14.27
N HIS A 28 -8.66 -14.31 14.11
CA HIS A 28 -9.55 -13.17 13.86
C HIS A 28 -9.59 -12.21 15.05
N GLN A 29 -9.73 -12.73 16.27
CA GLN A 29 -9.74 -11.94 17.49
C GLN A 29 -8.40 -11.26 17.75
N ILE A 30 -7.28 -11.97 17.54
CA ILE A 30 -5.93 -11.41 17.61
C ILE A 30 -5.79 -10.24 16.61
N THR A 31 -6.26 -10.42 15.38
CA THR A 31 -6.16 -9.38 14.34
C THR A 31 -7.00 -8.14 14.68
N GLU A 32 -8.22 -8.31 15.20
CA GLU A 32 -9.07 -7.19 15.61
C GLU A 32 -8.50 -6.43 16.82
N GLN A 33 -8.01 -7.15 17.84
CA GLN A 33 -7.36 -6.51 18.98
C GLN A 33 -6.07 -5.79 18.59
N LEU A 34 -5.30 -6.34 17.64
CA LEU A 34 -4.11 -5.68 17.12
C LEU A 34 -4.47 -4.42 16.31
N LYS A 35 -5.60 -4.38 15.60
CA LYS A 35 -6.06 -3.15 14.93
C LYS A 35 -6.39 -2.06 15.96
N GLN A 36 -7.11 -2.41 17.02
CA GLN A 36 -7.47 -1.48 18.10
C GLN A 36 -6.23 -0.98 18.85
N ALA A 37 -5.27 -1.87 19.14
CA ALA A 37 -4.00 -1.49 19.78
C ALA A 37 -3.08 -0.69 18.86
N LYS A 38 -3.24 -0.80 17.53
CA LYS A 38 -2.49 -0.04 16.53
C LYS A 38 -3.03 1.36 16.27
N GLU A 39 -4.26 1.69 16.69
CA GLU A 39 -4.70 3.10 16.68
C GLU A 39 -3.86 3.95 17.65
N ASP A 40 -3.26 3.34 18.68
CA ASP A 40 -2.32 3.98 19.62
C ASP A 40 -0.83 3.84 19.23
N GLN A 41 -0.50 3.08 18.19
CA GLN A 41 0.88 2.92 17.71
C GLN A 41 1.05 3.55 16.33
N GLU A 42 1.59 4.78 16.33
CA GLU A 42 2.47 5.48 15.36
C GLU A 42 2.73 4.84 13.96
N TYR A 43 1.73 4.24 13.32
CA TYR A 43 1.79 3.83 11.93
C TYR A 43 1.34 5.02 11.09
N GLU A 44 2.32 5.71 10.51
CA GLU A 44 2.03 6.74 9.52
C GLU A 44 1.30 6.11 8.32
N VAL A 45 0.20 6.75 7.92
CA VAL A 45 -0.53 6.37 6.71
C VAL A 45 0.40 6.62 5.54
N PHE A 46 0.70 5.57 4.77
CA PHE A 46 1.48 5.70 3.54
C PHE A 46 0.66 6.49 2.51
N ASP A 47 0.99 7.78 2.34
CA ASP A 47 0.46 8.59 1.25
C ASP A 47 1.46 8.57 0.08
N PRO A 48 1.11 8.00 -1.08
CA PRO A 48 1.96 8.05 -2.26
C PRO A 48 2.33 9.47 -2.70
N ALA A 49 1.54 10.49 -2.31
CA ALA A 49 1.85 11.90 -2.59
C ALA A 49 3.17 12.36 -1.95
N ASP A 50 3.60 11.72 -0.86
CA ASP A 50 4.85 12.07 -0.16
C ASP A 50 6.11 11.59 -0.91
N TYR A 51 5.94 10.69 -1.89
CA TYR A 51 7.05 10.03 -2.59
C TYR A 51 7.02 10.22 -4.11
N ILE A 52 5.92 10.72 -4.66
CA ILE A 52 5.68 10.77 -6.11
C ILE A 52 5.42 12.21 -6.56
N ASP A 53 6.46 12.83 -7.10
CA ASP A 53 6.38 14.19 -7.66
C ASP A 53 5.52 14.27 -8.93
N ASN A 54 5.51 13.20 -9.72
CA ASN A 54 4.84 13.22 -11.01
C ASN A 54 3.32 12.97 -10.84
N PRO A 55 2.47 13.93 -11.24
CA PRO A 55 1.03 13.81 -11.00
C PRO A 55 0.36 12.69 -11.81
N VAL A 56 0.96 12.26 -12.93
CA VAL A 56 0.46 11.10 -13.71
C VAL A 56 0.73 9.81 -12.95
N ALA A 57 1.96 9.66 -12.45
CA ALA A 57 2.33 8.48 -11.66
C ALA A 57 1.50 8.41 -10.38
N LEU A 58 1.28 9.53 -9.71
CA LEU A 58 0.44 9.63 -8.52
C LEU A 58 -1.00 9.19 -8.81
N ALA A 59 -1.64 9.77 -9.84
CA ALA A 59 -3.00 9.41 -10.22
C ALA A 59 -3.13 7.92 -10.59
N ARG A 60 -2.13 7.36 -11.28
CA ARG A 60 -2.08 5.93 -11.63
C ARG A 60 -2.01 5.04 -10.38
N ILE A 61 -1.16 5.39 -9.42
CA ILE A 61 -0.98 4.64 -8.17
C ILE A 61 -2.25 4.71 -7.32
N GLN A 62 -2.87 5.89 -7.21
CA GLN A 62 -4.14 6.08 -6.51
C GLN A 62 -5.28 5.27 -7.14
N ALA A 63 -5.29 5.16 -8.48
CA ALA A 63 -6.23 4.29 -9.19
C ALA A 63 -5.94 2.79 -9.04
N GLY A 64 -4.73 2.43 -8.60
CA GLY A 64 -4.30 1.04 -8.44
C GLY A 64 -4.08 0.31 -9.76
N ILE A 65 -3.70 1.01 -10.82
CA ILE A 65 -3.46 0.43 -12.16
C ILE A 65 -1.97 0.44 -12.53
N THR A 66 -1.58 -0.44 -13.44
CA THR A 66 -0.21 -0.53 -13.98
C THR A 66 0.04 0.47 -15.11
N GLN A 67 1.31 0.70 -15.46
CA GLN A 67 1.66 1.54 -16.62
C GLN A 67 1.10 0.98 -17.94
N GLU A 68 1.05 -0.35 -18.07
CA GLU A 68 0.50 -1.02 -19.25
C GLU A 68 -1.02 -0.84 -19.35
N GLU A 69 -1.72 -0.90 -18.23
CA GLU A 69 -3.17 -0.65 -18.18
C GLU A 69 -3.49 0.81 -18.51
N LEU A 70 -2.75 1.77 -17.93
CA LEU A 70 -2.90 3.18 -18.27
C LEU A 70 -2.61 3.42 -19.77
N ALA A 71 -1.57 2.77 -20.32
CA ALA A 71 -1.24 2.86 -21.73
C ALA A 71 -2.39 2.35 -22.61
N ARG A 72 -3.00 1.21 -22.24
CA ARG A 72 -4.16 0.64 -22.92
C ARG A 72 -5.37 1.58 -22.87
N LEU A 73 -5.69 2.14 -21.70
CA LEU A 73 -6.80 3.09 -21.50
C LEU A 73 -6.60 4.38 -22.32
N MET A 74 -5.36 4.84 -22.43
CA MET A 74 -5.01 6.03 -23.20
C MET A 74 -4.75 5.76 -24.69
N SER A 75 -4.78 4.50 -25.13
CA SER A 75 -4.39 4.08 -26.50
C SER A 75 -3.00 4.56 -26.92
N VAL A 76 -2.03 4.47 -26.02
CA VAL A 76 -0.61 4.82 -26.23
C VAL A 76 0.29 3.64 -25.88
N THR A 77 1.61 3.76 -26.12
CA THR A 77 2.57 2.73 -25.72
C THR A 77 2.93 2.84 -24.24
N GLN A 78 3.29 1.72 -23.61
CA GLN A 78 3.83 1.72 -22.24
C GLN A 78 5.07 2.62 -22.13
N ALA A 79 5.95 2.61 -23.14
CA ALA A 79 7.12 3.48 -23.21
C ALA A 79 6.74 4.98 -23.16
N TYR A 80 5.60 5.36 -23.76
CA TYR A 80 5.09 6.72 -23.66
C TYR A 80 4.66 7.06 -22.22
N VAL A 81 3.95 6.15 -21.56
CA VAL A 81 3.55 6.31 -20.13
C VAL A 81 4.79 6.44 -19.23
N SER A 82 5.78 5.56 -19.40
CA SER A 82 7.06 5.65 -18.68
C SER A 82 7.76 6.99 -18.93
N LYS A 83 7.76 7.48 -20.18
CA LYS A 83 8.34 8.78 -20.52
C LYS A 83 7.62 9.95 -19.85
N ILE A 84 6.30 9.94 -19.73
CA ILE A 84 5.55 11.04 -19.09
C ILE A 84 5.66 11.00 -17.56
N GLU A 85 5.77 9.81 -16.96
CA GLU A 85 5.98 9.65 -15.52
C GLU A 85 7.38 10.10 -15.07
N ASN A 86 8.37 10.00 -15.95
CA ASN A 86 9.74 10.47 -15.69
C ASN A 86 9.96 11.96 -16.03
N GLN A 87 8.96 12.68 -16.55
CA GLN A 87 9.07 14.11 -16.83
C GLN A 87 8.86 14.96 -15.58
N LYS A 88 9.67 16.01 -15.41
CA LYS A 88 9.54 16.98 -14.31
C LYS A 88 8.28 17.86 -14.41
N LYS A 89 7.76 18.07 -15.62
CA LYS A 89 6.61 18.95 -15.86
C LYS A 89 5.60 18.22 -16.72
N VAL A 90 4.39 18.08 -16.19
CA VAL A 90 3.24 17.54 -16.91
C VAL A 90 2.30 18.71 -17.22
N THR A 91 1.86 18.80 -18.47
CA THR A 91 0.91 19.86 -18.87
C THR A 91 -0.50 19.54 -18.38
N ALA A 92 -1.29 20.57 -18.04
CA ALA A 92 -2.68 20.40 -17.64
C ALA A 92 -3.52 19.61 -18.66
N LYS A 93 -3.25 19.81 -19.95
CA LYS A 93 -3.88 19.08 -21.05
C LYS A 93 -3.59 17.57 -21.00
N MET A 94 -2.38 17.18 -20.60
CA MET A 94 -2.02 15.77 -20.41
C MET A 94 -2.76 15.19 -19.21
N MET A 95 -2.77 15.91 -18.08
CA MET A 95 -3.49 15.47 -16.88
C MET A 95 -4.99 15.26 -17.16
N GLN A 96 -5.64 16.16 -17.90
CA GLN A 96 -7.03 15.98 -18.30
C GLN A 96 -7.28 14.70 -19.11
N LYS A 97 -6.32 14.28 -19.96
CA LYS A 97 -6.43 13.02 -20.71
C LYS A 97 -6.28 11.82 -19.79
N VAL A 98 -5.33 11.88 -18.85
CA VAL A 98 -5.08 10.81 -17.88
C VAL A 98 -6.31 10.63 -16.98
N THR A 99 -6.84 11.70 -16.40
CA THR A 99 -8.03 11.64 -15.54
C THR A 99 -9.26 11.11 -16.27
N LYS A 100 -9.46 11.47 -17.55
CA LYS A 100 -10.56 10.90 -18.36
C LYS A 100 -10.39 9.41 -18.68
N ALA A 101 -9.15 8.92 -18.73
CA ALA A 101 -8.85 7.54 -19.07
C ALA A 101 -8.94 6.62 -17.84
N ILE A 102 -8.68 7.16 -16.65
CA ILE A 102 -8.73 6.41 -15.39
C ILE A 102 -10.20 6.28 -14.94
N PRO A 103 -10.73 5.06 -14.72
CA PRO A 103 -12.05 4.88 -14.13
C PRO A 103 -12.04 5.32 -12.66
N GLU A 104 -13.00 6.15 -12.27
CA GLU A 104 -13.25 6.46 -10.86
C GLU A 104 -13.72 5.18 -10.12
N LYS A 105 -13.23 4.99 -8.88
CA LYS A 105 -13.61 3.88 -8.00
C LYS A 105 -14.82 4.24 -7.15
#